data_AF-A0A9E4D907-F1
#
_entry.id   AF-A0A9E4D907-F1
#
_cell.length_a   1.000
_cell.length_b   1.000
_cell.length_c   1.000
_cell.angle_alpha   90.00
_cell.angle_beta   90.00
_cell.angle_gamma   90.00
#
_symmetry.space_group_name_H-M   'P 1'
#
loop_
_entity.id
_entity.type
_entity.pdbx_description
1 polymer ?
#
loop_
_entity_poly.entity_id
_entity_poly.type
_entity_poly.pdbx_seq_one_letter_code
_entity_poly.pdbx_strand_id
1 'polypeptide(L)'
;MSDPGNASVNHPLLLAGVPGWDATVDVLIVGYGAAGACAALEAARAGAEVCIVEASGTYGGASALSSGEIYAGGGGGTPIQRAAGYEDASDDMYRYLMMAGGPDADTAKVRLYVDRSLEHFDWMQQQGVPFKNSHIRERILEPATDDCLVWSGSEEAWPFSAHARPCPRGFMPQWT
;
A
#
# COMPACT_ATOMS: atom_id res chain seq x y z
N MET A 1 -33.18 -33.15 -1.84
CA MET A 1 -33.43 -31.79 -1.32
C MET A 1 -32.88 -30.84 -2.36
N SER A 2 -33.72 -29.99 -2.95
CA SER A 2 -33.31 -28.98 -3.92
C SER A 2 -32.45 -27.93 -3.21
N ASP A 3 -31.20 -27.75 -3.68
CA ASP A 3 -30.14 -26.94 -3.05
C ASP A 3 -30.43 -25.43 -3.17
N PRO A 4 -30.66 -24.69 -2.08
CA PRO A 4 -31.27 -23.36 -2.10
C PRO A 4 -30.41 -22.20 -2.60
N GLY A 5 -29.28 -22.41 -3.30
CA GLY A 5 -28.52 -21.26 -3.79
C GLY A 5 -27.44 -21.58 -4.79
N ASN A 6 -27.76 -21.48 -6.08
CA ASN A 6 -26.79 -21.41 -7.19
C ASN A 6 -26.01 -20.07 -7.18
N ALA A 7 -25.63 -19.58 -6.00
CA ALA A 7 -24.84 -18.38 -5.86
C ALA A 7 -23.42 -18.68 -6.35
N SER A 8 -22.96 -17.88 -7.29
CA SER A 8 -21.59 -17.98 -7.81
C SER A 8 -21.05 -16.59 -8.07
N VAL A 9 -19.76 -16.52 -8.40
CA VAL A 9 -19.12 -15.26 -8.81
C VAL A 9 -19.84 -14.54 -9.96
N ASN A 10 -20.61 -15.27 -10.77
CA ASN A 10 -21.37 -14.72 -11.91
C ASN A 10 -22.90 -14.70 -11.67
N HIS A 11 -23.35 -15.19 -10.52
CA HIS A 11 -24.77 -15.22 -10.17
C HIS A 11 -24.92 -14.82 -8.70
N PRO A 12 -24.94 -13.52 -8.39
CA PRO A 12 -25.06 -13.05 -7.02
C PRO A 12 -26.42 -13.42 -6.44
N LEU A 13 -26.43 -13.82 -5.16
CA LEU A 13 -27.66 -14.06 -4.42
C LEU A 13 -28.27 -12.72 -3.99
N LEU A 14 -29.54 -12.49 -4.31
CA LEU A 14 -30.27 -11.31 -3.84
C LEU A 14 -30.51 -11.42 -2.34
N LEU A 15 -30.52 -10.29 -1.62
CA LEU A 15 -30.73 -10.25 -0.17
C LEU A 15 -32.01 -10.98 0.27
N ALA A 16 -33.11 -10.84 -0.47
CA ALA A 16 -34.37 -11.52 -0.18
C ALA A 16 -34.30 -13.06 -0.31
N GLY A 17 -33.25 -13.59 -0.96
CA GLY A 17 -32.98 -15.01 -1.10
C GLY A 17 -31.99 -15.56 -0.07
N VAL A 18 -31.46 -14.74 0.84
CA VAL A 18 -30.56 -15.18 1.91
C VAL A 18 -31.39 -15.89 2.99
N PRO A 19 -31.19 -17.21 3.24
CA PRO A 19 -32.03 -17.97 4.17
C PRO A 19 -31.75 -17.66 5.65
N GLY A 20 -30.56 -17.12 5.95
CA GLY A 20 -30.10 -16.77 7.29
C GLY A 20 -28.65 -16.29 7.27
N TRP A 21 -28.19 -15.73 8.39
CA TRP A 21 -26.82 -15.25 8.57
C TRP A 21 -26.08 -16.14 9.56
N ASP A 22 -24.93 -16.69 9.17
CA ASP A 22 -24.08 -17.50 10.04
C ASP A 22 -23.34 -16.66 11.10
N ALA A 23 -23.09 -15.38 10.79
CA ALA A 23 -22.44 -14.42 11.68
C ALA A 23 -22.96 -13.01 11.40
N THR A 24 -22.82 -12.13 12.39
CA THR A 24 -23.09 -10.69 12.28
C THR A 24 -21.95 -9.96 12.98
N VAL A 25 -21.30 -9.05 12.27
CA VAL A 25 -20.17 -8.24 12.75
C VAL A 25 -20.32 -6.82 12.25
N ASP A 26 -19.60 -5.88 12.87
CA ASP A 26 -19.60 -4.48 12.44
C ASP A 26 -18.84 -4.30 11.11
N VAL A 27 -17.71 -4.98 10.95
CA VAL A 27 -16.85 -4.89 9.75
C VAL A 27 -16.42 -6.28 9.28
N LEU A 28 -16.86 -6.65 8.08
CA LEU A 28 -16.39 -7.84 7.37
C LEU A 28 -15.32 -7.46 6.34
N ILE A 29 -14.15 -8.07 6.44
CA ILE A 29 -13.02 -7.89 5.51
C ILE A 29 -12.85 -9.15 4.68
N VAL A 30 -12.88 -8.97 3.36
CA VAL A 30 -12.72 -10.07 2.40
C VAL A 30 -11.31 -10.02 1.81
N GLY A 31 -10.48 -10.97 2.23
CA GLY A 31 -9.07 -11.11 1.85
C GLY A 31 -8.10 -10.65 2.95
N TYR A 32 -7.17 -11.52 3.33
CA TYR A 32 -6.16 -11.26 4.36
C TYR A 32 -4.78 -10.95 3.75
N GLY A 33 -4.74 -10.04 2.77
CA GLY A 33 -3.50 -9.42 2.28
C GLY A 33 -3.11 -8.16 3.06
N ALA A 34 -2.10 -7.42 2.60
CA ALA A 34 -1.64 -6.22 3.30
C ALA A 34 -2.75 -5.16 3.51
N ALA A 35 -3.57 -4.91 2.48
CA ALA A 35 -4.70 -3.97 2.58
C ALA A 35 -5.76 -4.43 3.59
N GLY A 36 -6.12 -5.72 3.58
CA GLY A 36 -7.08 -6.30 4.51
C GLY A 36 -6.57 -6.27 5.95
N ALA A 37 -5.28 -6.56 6.16
CA ALA A 37 -4.64 -6.47 7.48
C ALA A 37 -4.65 -5.04 8.03
N CYS A 38 -4.32 -4.03 7.19
CA CYS A 38 -4.37 -2.63 7.59
C CYS A 38 -5.80 -2.18 7.94
N ALA A 39 -6.78 -2.55 7.11
CA ALA A 39 -8.18 -2.24 7.36
C ALA A 39 -8.71 -2.89 8.65
N ALA A 40 -8.32 -4.15 8.90
CA ALA A 40 -8.73 -4.90 10.08
C ALA A 40 -8.19 -4.25 11.35
N LEU A 41 -6.91 -3.88 11.32
CA LEU A 41 -6.24 -3.23 12.44
C LEU A 41 -6.90 -1.90 12.80
N GLU A 42 -7.16 -1.04 11.80
CA GLU A 42 -7.78 0.26 12.03
C GLU A 42 -9.25 0.14 12.45
N ALA A 43 -10.01 -0.78 11.87
CA ALA A 43 -11.40 -1.04 12.30
C ALA A 43 -11.47 -1.56 13.74
N ALA A 44 -10.60 -2.50 14.10
CA ALA A 44 -10.53 -3.03 15.47
C ALA A 44 -10.12 -1.94 16.47
N ARG A 45 -9.19 -1.05 16.10
CA ARG A 45 -8.79 0.12 16.91
C ARG A 45 -9.93 1.11 17.13
N ALA A 46 -10.81 1.26 16.15
CA ALA A 46 -12.02 2.06 16.29
C ALA A 46 -13.10 1.39 17.16
N GLY A 47 -12.86 0.19 17.68
CA GLY A 47 -13.75 -0.54 18.58
C GLY A 47 -14.78 -1.44 17.87
N ALA A 48 -14.62 -1.67 16.57
CA ALA A 48 -15.52 -2.52 15.80
C ALA A 48 -15.28 -4.02 16.08
N GLU A 49 -16.35 -4.83 16.06
CA GLU A 49 -16.23 -6.27 15.87
C GLU A 49 -15.82 -6.56 14.41
N VAL A 50 -14.61 -7.10 14.22
CA VAL A 50 -14.03 -7.34 12.90
C VAL A 50 -13.94 -8.83 12.61
N CYS A 51 -14.45 -9.25 11.45
CA CYS A 51 -14.20 -10.59 10.90
C CYS A 51 -13.41 -10.47 9.58
N ILE A 52 -12.35 -11.27 9.45
CA ILE A 52 -11.62 -11.42 8.19
C ILE A 52 -11.94 -12.80 7.62
N VAL A 53 -12.29 -12.85 6.33
CA VAL A 53 -12.43 -14.09 5.57
C VAL A 53 -11.36 -14.15 4.49
N GLU A 54 -10.65 -15.27 4.40
CA GLU A 54 -9.58 -15.51 3.43
C GLU A 54 -9.91 -16.77 2.63
N ALA A 55 -9.75 -16.69 1.31
CA ALA A 55 -10.08 -17.79 0.42
C ALA A 55 -9.04 -18.92 0.47
N SER A 56 -7.78 -18.59 0.79
CA SER A 56 -6.69 -19.55 0.90
C SER A 56 -6.52 -20.10 2.33
N GLY A 57 -5.63 -21.08 2.50
CA GLY A 57 -5.30 -21.66 3.80
C GLY A 57 -4.35 -20.80 4.67
N THR A 58 -3.88 -19.64 4.17
CA THR A 58 -2.92 -18.78 4.87
C THR A 58 -3.20 -17.30 4.57
N TYR A 59 -2.68 -16.41 5.41
CA TYR A 59 -2.70 -14.96 5.15
C TYR A 59 -1.60 -14.55 4.17
N GLY A 60 -1.65 -13.28 3.72
CA GLY A 60 -0.59 -12.60 2.98
C GLY A 60 -0.91 -12.37 1.51
N GLY A 61 -1.47 -13.37 0.81
CA GLY A 61 -1.77 -13.28 -0.61
C GLY A 61 -0.55 -12.84 -1.45
N ALA A 62 -0.79 -12.04 -2.50
CA ALA A 62 0.28 -11.51 -3.34
C ALA A 62 1.25 -10.59 -2.57
N SER A 63 0.81 -9.94 -1.49
CA SER A 63 1.67 -9.08 -0.67
C SER A 63 2.81 -9.86 -0.03
N ALA A 64 2.53 -11.06 0.49
CA ALA A 64 3.56 -11.92 1.10
C ALA A 64 4.52 -12.55 0.07
N LEU A 65 4.16 -12.55 -1.22
CA LEU A 65 5.00 -13.05 -2.31
C LEU A 65 5.79 -11.94 -3.01
N SER A 66 5.48 -10.67 -2.72
CA SER A 66 6.15 -9.52 -3.32
C SER A 66 7.55 -9.31 -2.71
N SER A 67 8.39 -8.53 -3.39
CA SER A 67 9.65 -8.05 -2.82
C SER A 67 9.44 -7.13 -1.59
N GLY A 68 8.21 -6.66 -1.37
CA GLY A 68 7.82 -5.88 -0.21
C GLY A 68 8.09 -4.38 -0.34
N GLU A 69 8.45 -3.88 -1.51
CA GLU A 69 8.69 -2.46 -1.72
C GLU A 69 7.43 -1.62 -1.45
N ILE A 70 7.62 -0.54 -0.70
CA ILE A 70 6.57 0.43 -0.39
C ILE A 70 6.98 1.77 -0.96
N TYR A 71 6.17 2.30 -1.87
CA TYR A 71 6.36 3.65 -2.38
C TYR A 71 5.90 4.66 -1.30
N ALA A 72 6.77 5.56 -0.87
CA ALA A 72 6.43 6.59 0.11
C ALA A 72 7.25 7.87 -0.10
N GLY A 73 6.79 8.98 0.46
CA GLY A 73 7.49 10.26 0.32
C GLY A 73 6.63 11.45 0.66
N GLY A 74 6.96 12.59 0.06
CA GLY A 74 6.31 13.87 0.32
C GLY A 74 6.54 14.39 1.74
N GLY A 75 5.83 15.45 2.13
CA GLY A 75 5.89 16.00 3.49
C GLY A 75 7.27 16.53 3.91
N GLY A 76 8.17 16.84 2.96
CA GLY A 76 9.56 17.22 3.23
C GLY A 76 10.53 16.04 3.31
N GLY A 77 10.06 14.83 2.99
CA GLY A 77 10.83 13.59 2.99
C GLY A 77 10.70 12.79 4.28
N THR A 78 10.73 11.46 4.18
CA THR A 78 10.80 10.56 5.34
C THR A 78 12.12 10.76 6.11
N PRO A 79 12.22 10.26 7.37
CA PRO A 79 13.49 10.31 8.11
C PRO A 79 14.68 9.74 7.35
N ILE A 80 14.46 8.66 6.57
CA ILE A 80 15.52 7.99 5.81
C ILE A 80 15.90 8.81 4.55
N GLN A 81 14.93 9.39 3.84
CA GLN A 81 15.21 10.31 2.72
C GLN A 81 16.05 11.51 3.19
N ARG A 82 15.66 12.14 4.31
CA ARG A 82 16.39 13.27 4.89
C ARG A 82 17.80 12.90 5.35
N ALA A 83 17.95 11.74 5.99
CA ALA A 83 19.27 11.23 6.39
C ALA A 83 20.17 10.94 5.17
N ALA A 84 19.59 10.53 4.04
CA ALA A 84 20.29 10.34 2.78
C ALA A 84 20.56 11.65 2.00
N GLY A 85 20.11 12.80 2.52
CA GLY A 85 20.34 14.12 1.91
C GLY A 85 19.27 14.56 0.91
N TYR A 86 18.10 13.91 0.91
CA TYR A 86 16.98 14.24 0.04
C TYR A 86 15.91 15.05 0.78
N GLU A 87 15.35 16.01 0.06
CA GLU A 87 14.16 16.75 0.42
C GLU A 87 13.07 16.39 -0.58
N ASP A 88 11.92 15.93 -0.08
CA ASP A 88 10.83 15.45 -0.93
C ASP A 88 9.57 16.30 -0.74
N ALA A 89 9.33 17.23 -1.66
CA ALA A 89 8.14 18.04 -1.63
C ALA A 89 6.93 17.24 -2.13
N SER A 90 5.80 17.33 -1.41
CA SER A 90 4.55 16.65 -1.81
C SER A 90 4.14 17.01 -3.25
N ASP A 91 4.32 18.25 -3.67
CA ASP A 91 3.95 18.67 -5.03
C ASP A 91 4.83 18.03 -6.11
N ASP A 92 6.09 17.74 -5.83
CA ASP A 92 6.96 17.01 -6.76
C ASP A 92 6.55 15.55 -6.87
N MET A 93 6.27 14.89 -5.74
CA MET A 93 5.74 13.52 -5.72
C MET A 93 4.40 13.44 -6.46
N TYR A 94 3.49 14.40 -6.23
CA TYR A 94 2.19 14.48 -6.90
C TYR A 94 2.35 14.65 -8.42
N ARG A 95 3.18 15.59 -8.87
CA ARG A 95 3.45 15.81 -10.31
C ARG A 95 4.01 14.54 -10.95
N TYR A 96 4.98 13.90 -10.30
CA TYR A 96 5.54 12.64 -10.78
C TYR A 96 4.48 11.55 -10.92
N LEU A 97 3.68 11.29 -9.88
CA LEU A 97 2.65 10.25 -9.91
C LEU A 97 1.56 10.52 -10.94
N MET A 98 1.16 11.78 -11.12
CA MET A 98 0.20 12.14 -12.18
C MET A 98 0.77 11.92 -13.58
N MET A 99 2.05 12.21 -13.80
CA MET A 99 2.70 11.94 -15.09
C MET A 99 2.89 10.43 -15.32
N ALA A 100 3.35 9.71 -14.30
CA ALA A 100 3.63 8.27 -14.38
C ALA A 100 2.35 7.42 -14.48
N GLY A 101 1.27 7.85 -13.82
CA GLY A 101 -0.04 7.22 -13.87
C GLY A 101 -0.81 7.47 -15.18
N GLY A 102 -0.33 8.40 -16.01
CA GLY A 102 -0.92 8.69 -17.32
C GLY A 102 -2.27 9.41 -17.27
N PRO A 103 -3.00 9.45 -18.39
CA PRO A 103 -4.20 10.28 -18.54
C PRO A 103 -5.37 9.87 -17.63
N ASP A 104 -5.39 8.62 -17.17
CA ASP A 104 -6.46 8.06 -16.34
C ASP A 104 -6.14 8.13 -14.83
N ALA A 105 -5.02 8.76 -14.45
CA ALA A 105 -4.64 8.93 -13.06
C ALA A 105 -5.73 9.72 -12.29
N ASP A 106 -6.25 9.12 -11.23
CA ASP A 106 -7.26 9.73 -10.39
C ASP A 106 -6.63 10.81 -9.51
N THR A 107 -6.84 12.06 -9.90
CA THR A 107 -6.27 13.24 -9.23
C THR A 107 -6.57 13.27 -7.73
N ALA A 108 -7.80 12.94 -7.33
CA ALA A 108 -8.20 13.01 -5.92
C ALA A 108 -7.51 11.91 -5.10
N LYS A 109 -7.41 10.69 -5.66
CA LYS A 109 -6.70 9.58 -4.99
C LYS A 109 -5.20 9.84 -4.89
N VAL A 110 -4.57 10.32 -5.97
CA VAL A 110 -3.14 10.62 -5.98
C VAL A 110 -2.82 11.73 -4.98
N ARG A 111 -3.63 12.79 -4.92
CA ARG A 111 -3.46 13.86 -3.93
C ARG A 111 -3.57 13.33 -2.50
N LEU A 112 -4.63 12.57 -2.21
CA LEU A 112 -4.82 11.95 -0.89
C LEU A 112 -3.63 11.07 -0.50
N TYR A 113 -3.17 10.22 -1.43
CA TYR A 113 -2.03 9.34 -1.21
C TYR A 113 -0.76 10.12 -0.86
N VAL A 114 -0.43 11.15 -1.64
CA VAL A 114 0.73 12.02 -1.40
C VAL A 114 0.64 12.76 -0.08
N ASP A 115 -0.52 13.35 0.24
CA ASP A 115 -0.72 14.11 1.47
C ASP A 115 -0.58 13.26 2.73
N ARG A 116 -0.93 11.98 2.62
CA ARG A 116 -0.95 11.01 3.71
C ARG A 116 0.29 10.11 3.75
N SER A 117 1.16 10.19 2.74
CA SER A 117 2.24 9.21 2.54
C SER A 117 3.25 9.19 3.69
N LEU A 118 3.73 10.35 4.13
CA LEU A 118 4.67 10.45 5.26
C LEU A 118 4.05 9.93 6.57
N GLU A 119 2.79 10.29 6.87
CA GLU A 119 2.11 9.79 8.06
C GLU A 119 1.89 8.28 7.99
N HIS A 120 1.61 7.74 6.80
CA HIS A 120 1.49 6.30 6.61
C HIS A 120 2.82 5.58 6.81
N PHE A 121 3.94 6.16 6.36
CA PHE A 121 5.29 5.66 6.63
C PHE A 121 5.58 5.57 8.13
N ASP A 122 5.24 6.62 8.88
CA ASP A 122 5.38 6.63 10.34
C ASP A 122 4.45 5.62 11.01
N TRP A 123 3.22 5.47 10.52
CA TRP A 123 2.27 4.49 11.03
C TRP A 123 2.77 3.05 10.86
N MET A 124 3.39 2.71 9.72
CA MET A 124 3.95 1.36 9.49
C MET A 124 5.07 1.05 10.48
N GLN A 125 5.96 2.00 10.74
CA GLN A 125 7.00 1.85 11.77
C GLN A 125 6.39 1.62 13.16
N GLN A 126 5.30 2.31 13.50
CA GLN A 126 4.57 2.09 14.76
C GLN A 126 3.94 0.69 14.85
N GLN A 127 3.64 0.06 13.72
CA GLN A 127 3.18 -1.34 13.67
C GLN A 127 4.35 -2.35 13.77
N GLY A 128 5.58 -1.86 13.91
CA GLY A 128 6.77 -2.68 14.03
C GLY A 128 7.39 -3.07 12.69
N VAL A 129 7.01 -2.45 11.57
CA VAL A 129 7.68 -2.67 10.28
C VAL A 129 9.08 -2.03 10.32
N PRO A 130 10.16 -2.83 10.23
CA PRO A 130 11.52 -2.31 10.36
C PRO A 130 12.00 -1.72 9.03
N PHE A 131 12.59 -0.52 9.06
CA PHE A 131 13.25 0.09 7.91
C PHE A 131 14.67 0.50 8.29
N LYS A 132 15.67 0.04 7.52
CA LYS A 132 17.06 0.43 7.74
C LYS A 132 17.29 1.88 7.33
N ASN A 133 18.16 2.58 8.05
CA ASN A 133 18.64 3.88 7.60
C ASN A 133 19.78 3.71 6.57
N SER A 134 19.46 3.18 5.40
CA SER A 134 20.41 2.94 4.31
C SER A 134 19.78 3.24 2.95
N HIS A 135 20.63 3.50 1.94
CA HIS A 135 20.21 4.00 0.65
C HIS A 135 21.09 3.46 -0.48
N ILE A 136 20.49 2.82 -1.48
CA ILE A 136 21.13 2.44 -2.75
C ILE A 136 20.90 3.59 -3.73
N ARG A 137 21.99 4.19 -4.24
CA ARG A 137 21.92 5.40 -5.07
C ARG A 137 21.56 5.11 -6.53
N GLU A 138 21.80 3.89 -6.98
CA GLU A 138 21.50 3.45 -8.34
C GLU A 138 20.03 3.02 -8.46
N ARG A 139 19.47 3.19 -9.66
CA ARG A 139 18.17 2.63 -10.00
C ARG A 139 18.22 1.11 -9.91
N ILE A 140 17.32 0.53 -9.11
CA ILE A 140 17.23 -0.90 -8.91
C ILE A 140 15.76 -1.31 -8.74
N LEU A 141 15.37 -2.41 -9.38
CA LEU A 141 14.01 -2.96 -9.24
C LEU A 141 13.90 -3.87 -8.01
N GLU A 142 14.93 -4.67 -7.76
CA GLU A 142 15.00 -5.61 -6.64
C GLU A 142 16.39 -5.54 -6.03
N PRO A 143 16.54 -4.99 -4.82
CA PRO A 143 17.81 -4.93 -4.11
C PRO A 143 18.40 -6.32 -3.84
N ALA A 144 19.69 -6.47 -4.09
CA ALA A 144 20.44 -7.68 -3.74
C ALA A 144 20.85 -7.74 -2.25
N THR A 145 20.63 -6.63 -1.54
CA THR A 145 20.92 -6.44 -0.11
C THR A 145 19.63 -6.03 0.60
N ASP A 146 19.64 -6.09 1.93
CA ASP A 146 18.51 -5.68 2.77
C ASP A 146 18.50 -4.16 3.06
N ASP A 147 19.02 -3.37 2.11
CA ASP A 147 19.01 -1.91 2.16
C ASP A 147 17.60 -1.35 1.90
N CYS A 148 17.29 -0.21 2.51
CA CYS A 148 15.92 0.30 2.57
C CYS A 148 15.54 1.23 1.41
N LEU A 149 16.17 2.41 1.36
CA LEU A 149 15.79 3.46 0.42
C LEU A 149 16.39 3.15 -0.96
N VAL A 150 15.56 3.17 -1.99
CA VAL A 150 15.96 2.85 -3.37
C VAL A 150 15.26 3.72 -4.40
N TRP A 151 15.88 3.82 -5.57
CA TRP A 151 15.26 4.34 -6.78
C TRP A 151 14.57 3.22 -7.54
N SER A 152 13.31 2.97 -7.19
CA SER A 152 12.52 1.92 -7.82
C SER A 152 11.80 2.33 -9.10
N GLY A 153 11.51 3.63 -9.21
CA GLY A 153 10.79 4.23 -10.32
C GLY A 153 11.69 4.78 -11.43
N SER A 154 11.13 5.74 -12.17
CA SER A 154 11.79 6.47 -13.25
C SER A 154 11.86 7.97 -12.95
N GLU A 155 11.88 8.37 -11.69
CA GLU A 155 11.84 9.77 -11.24
C GLU A 155 12.95 10.63 -11.88
N GLU A 156 14.13 10.04 -12.11
CA GLU A 156 15.27 10.72 -12.74
C GLU A 156 15.16 10.78 -14.28
N ALA A 157 14.30 9.96 -14.88
CA ALA A 157 14.18 9.87 -16.32
C ALA A 157 13.41 11.06 -16.91
N TRP A 158 13.77 11.43 -18.14
CA TRP A 158 12.97 12.35 -18.95
C TRP A 158 11.66 11.65 -19.37
N PRO A 159 10.49 12.32 -19.39
CA PRO A 159 10.30 13.75 -19.11
C PRO A 159 10.08 14.09 -17.63
N PHE A 160 9.99 13.11 -16.73
CA PHE A 160 9.62 13.32 -15.32
C PHE A 160 10.52 14.32 -14.59
N SER A 161 11.84 14.16 -14.72
CA SER A 161 12.83 15.01 -14.06
C SER A 161 12.83 16.48 -14.53
N ALA A 162 12.18 16.79 -15.66
CA ALA A 162 11.99 18.17 -16.12
C ALA A 162 10.79 18.88 -15.46
N HIS A 163 9.88 18.13 -14.83
CA HIS A 163 8.61 18.64 -14.31
C HIS A 163 8.41 18.38 -12.80
N ALA A 164 9.17 17.46 -12.22
CA ALA A 164 9.19 17.17 -10.79
C ALA A 164 10.63 16.95 -10.34
N ARG A 165 11.00 17.48 -9.16
CA ARG A 165 12.31 17.20 -8.57
C ARG A 165 12.42 15.70 -8.26
N PRO A 166 13.43 14.98 -8.80
CA PRO A 166 13.60 13.56 -8.51
C PRO A 166 13.91 13.32 -7.03
N CYS A 167 13.31 12.29 -6.44
CA CYS A 167 13.59 11.82 -5.09
C CYS A 167 13.39 10.28 -5.03
N PRO A 168 14.27 9.51 -4.36
CA PRO A 168 14.07 8.07 -4.19
C PRO A 168 12.89 7.86 -3.26
N ARG A 169 11.94 7.03 -3.67
CA ARG A 169 10.67 6.82 -2.95
C ARG A 169 10.32 5.35 -2.74
N GLY A 170 11.19 4.43 -3.17
CA GLY A 170 11.06 3.01 -2.85
C GLY A 170 11.64 2.72 -1.47
N PHE A 171 10.85 2.12 -0.58
CA PHE A 171 11.27 1.69 0.75
C PHE A 171 11.11 0.18 0.88
N MET A 172 12.21 -0.52 1.07
CA MET A 172 12.21 -1.95 1.40
C MET A 172 12.19 -2.12 2.93
N PRO A 173 11.23 -2.87 3.48
CA PRO A 173 11.32 -3.35 4.85
C PRO A 173 12.56 -4.24 5.02
N GLN A 174 13.16 -4.20 6.21
CA GLN A 174 14.29 -5.07 6.55
C GLN A 174 13.85 -6.54 6.49
N TRP A 175 14.69 -7.39 5.89
CA TRP A 175 14.45 -8.83 5.82
C TRP A 175 14.42 -9.45 7.24
N THR A 176 13.46 -10.34 7.46
CA THR A 176 13.25 -11.06 8.73
C THR A 176 13.76 -12.48 8.67
#